data_AF-T0ZY48-F1
#
_entry.id   AF-T0ZY48-F1
#
_cell.length_a   1.000
_cell.length_b   1.000
_cell.length_c   1.000
_cell.angle_alpha   90.00
_cell.angle_beta   90.00
_cell.angle_gamma   90.00
#
_symmetry.space_group_name_H-M   'P 1'
#
loop_
_entity.id
_entity.type
_entity.pdbx_description
1 polymer ?
#
loop_
_entity_poly.entity_id
_entity_poly.type
_entity_poly.pdbx_seq_one_letter_code
_entity_poly.pdbx_strand_id
1 'polypeptide(L)'
;SVERAKDEGVSGQTTTQQKDEIDYPKVIVELLSQAGNIQDLGKRFAGRYSGKAENHRLKVKDILTKMVKLDEIGAERTDFVKFIEDKPYVSHNTLVYFRKG
;
A
#
# COMPACT_ATOMS: atom_id res chain seq x y z
N SER A 1 38.63 -3.63 -41.85
CA SER A 1 38.73 -2.62 -40.78
C SER A 1 37.32 -2.37 -40.23
N VAL A 2 36.99 -3.08 -39.15
CA VAL A 2 36.98 -2.65 -37.73
C VAL A 2 35.59 -2.12 -37.32
N GLU A 3 34.87 -3.01 -36.64
CA GLU A 3 34.04 -2.82 -35.43
C GLU A 3 33.57 -1.41 -35.04
N ARG A 4 32.30 -1.34 -34.59
CA ARG A 4 32.00 -1.18 -33.16
C ARG A 4 30.52 -1.39 -32.84
N ALA A 5 30.29 -2.40 -32.02
CA ALA A 5 29.13 -2.56 -31.16
C ALA A 5 29.23 -1.65 -29.92
N LYS A 6 28.07 -1.20 -29.44
CA LYS A 6 27.70 -0.82 -28.05
C LYS A 6 26.16 -0.93 -28.06
N ASP A 7 25.44 -1.82 -27.38
CA ASP A 7 25.49 -2.38 -26.02
C ASP A 7 25.68 -1.34 -24.92
N GLU A 8 24.54 -0.77 -24.50
CA GLU A 8 24.10 -0.51 -23.11
C GLU A 8 22.55 -0.47 -23.20
N GLY A 9 21.71 -1.23 -22.49
CA GLY A 9 21.89 -1.88 -21.20
C GLY A 9 21.14 -1.14 -20.08
N VAL A 10 19.80 -0.99 -20.14
CA VAL A 10 18.98 -0.79 -18.93
C VAL A 10 17.75 -1.69 -18.96
N SER A 11 17.81 -2.63 -18.03
CA SER A 11 16.87 -3.66 -17.65
C SER A 11 15.46 -3.12 -17.43
N GLY A 12 14.62 -3.21 -18.46
CA GLY A 12 13.18 -3.29 -18.25
C GLY A 12 12.88 -4.68 -17.69
N GLN A 13 12.93 -4.83 -16.36
CA GLN A 13 12.29 -5.95 -15.68
C GLN A 13 10.80 -5.88 -16.01
N THR A 14 10.40 -6.50 -17.11
CA THR A 14 9.06 -7.02 -17.29
C THR A 14 8.93 -8.19 -16.34
N THR A 15 8.71 -7.89 -15.07
CA THR A 15 8.17 -8.87 -14.12
C THR A 15 6.78 -9.20 -14.64
N THR A 16 6.71 -10.31 -15.38
CA THR A 16 5.48 -11.03 -15.70
C THR A 16 4.80 -11.27 -14.36
N GLN A 17 3.89 -10.38 -13.97
CA GLN A 17 3.07 -10.57 -12.79
C GLN A 17 2.25 -11.82 -13.05
N GLN A 18 2.73 -12.94 -12.51
CA GLN A 18 1.88 -14.07 -12.22
C GLN A 18 0.64 -13.50 -11.55
N LYS A 19 -0.52 -13.83 -12.14
CA LYS A 19 -1.84 -13.49 -11.62
C LYS A 19 -2.10 -14.37 -10.39
N ASP A 20 -1.21 -14.29 -9.41
CA ASP A 20 -1.43 -14.85 -8.10
C ASP A 20 -2.55 -14.03 -7.47
N GLU A 21 -3.58 -14.72 -7.02
CA GLU A 21 -4.68 -14.12 -6.31
C GLU A 21 -4.12 -13.42 -5.07
N ILE A 22 -4.29 -12.10 -4.99
CA ILE A 22 -3.77 -11.31 -3.88
C ILE A 22 -4.48 -11.76 -2.59
N ASP A 23 -3.72 -12.32 -1.64
CA ASP A 23 -4.19 -12.57 -0.27
C ASP A 23 -4.25 -11.22 0.50
N TYR A 24 -5.34 -10.49 0.29
CA TYR A 24 -5.52 -9.16 0.88
C TYR A 24 -5.40 -9.16 2.41
N PRO A 25 -6.03 -10.09 3.18
CA PRO A 25 -5.87 -10.13 4.63
C PRO A 25 -4.41 -10.20 5.08
N LYS A 26 -3.64 -11.15 4.52
CA LYS A 26 -2.22 -11.31 4.88
C LYS A 26 -1.42 -10.05 4.57
N VAL A 27 -1.60 -9.49 3.39
CA VAL A 27 -0.90 -8.28 2.96
C VAL A 27 -1.29 -7.06 3.80
N ILE A 28 -2.56 -6.94 4.20
CA ILE A 28 -3.02 -5.89 5.11
C ILE A 28 -2.26 -5.98 6.43
N VAL A 29 -2.19 -7.17 7.05
CA VAL A 29 -1.45 -7.35 8.32
C VAL A 29 0.01 -6.96 8.18
N GLU A 30 0.66 -7.37 7.09
CA GLU A 30 2.06 -6.99 6.80
C GLU A 30 2.21 -5.47 6.67
N LEU A 31 1.30 -4.80 5.96
CA LEU A 31 1.32 -3.36 5.77
C LEU A 31 1.03 -2.59 7.06
N LEU A 32 0.24 -3.17 7.98
CA LEU A 32 -0.07 -2.62 9.30
C LEU A 32 1.07 -2.76 10.32
N SER A 33 2.22 -3.31 9.91
CA SER A 33 3.49 -3.08 10.63
C SER A 33 3.80 -1.58 10.77
N GLN A 34 3.28 -0.77 9.84
CA GLN A 34 3.25 0.68 9.93
C GLN A 34 1.79 1.14 9.92
N ALA A 35 1.34 1.76 11.01
CA ALA A 35 0.00 2.32 11.11
C ALA A 35 -0.32 3.21 9.89
N GLY A 36 -1.57 3.18 9.44
CA GLY A 36 -1.95 3.89 8.24
C GLY A 36 -3.45 4.05 8.08
N ASN A 37 -3.85 5.11 7.39
CA ASN A 37 -5.23 5.30 6.97
C ASN A 37 -5.52 4.51 5.67
N ILE A 38 -6.79 4.46 5.29
CA ILE A 38 -7.26 3.73 4.10
C ILE A 38 -6.65 4.24 2.78
N GLN A 39 -6.30 5.53 2.69
CA GLN A 39 -5.73 6.11 1.47
C GLN A 39 -4.28 5.65 1.29
N ASP A 40 -3.50 5.69 2.37
CA ASP A 40 -2.10 5.28 2.34
C ASP A 40 -1.97 3.77 2.14
N LEU A 41 -2.83 2.98 2.78
CA LEU A 41 -2.91 1.54 2.50
C LEU A 41 -3.23 1.28 1.03
N GLY A 42 -4.22 1.97 0.45
CA GLY A 42 -4.55 1.85 -0.98
C GLY A 42 -3.37 2.18 -1.91
N LYS A 43 -2.60 3.22 -1.60
CA LYS A 43 -1.37 3.56 -2.34
C LYS A 43 -0.28 2.50 -2.20
N ARG A 44 -0.04 2.00 -0.98
CA ARG A 44 0.96 0.94 -0.72
C ARG A 44 0.58 -0.35 -1.44
N PHE A 45 -0.71 -0.70 -1.52
CA PHE A 45 -1.20 -1.84 -2.30
C PHE A 45 -0.94 -1.67 -3.80
N ALA A 46 -1.32 -0.54 -4.38
CA ALA A 46 -1.08 -0.27 -5.81
C ALA A 46 0.42 -0.29 -6.16
N GLY A 47 1.27 0.20 -5.25
CA GLY A 47 2.73 0.15 -5.41
C GLY A 47 3.31 -1.28 -5.42
N ARG A 48 2.65 -2.25 -4.75
CA ARG A 48 3.10 -3.65 -4.70
C ARG A 48 2.55 -4.53 -5.81
N TYR A 49 1.27 -4.36 -6.17
CA TYR A 49 0.55 -5.31 -7.03
C TYR A 49 0.12 -4.73 -8.38
N SER A 50 0.60 -3.52 -8.73
CA SER A 50 0.12 -2.70 -9.85
C SER A 50 -1.38 -2.37 -9.77
N GLY A 51 -1.90 -1.58 -10.72
CA GLY A 51 -3.31 -1.18 -10.74
C GLY A 51 -3.61 0.14 -10.04
N LYS A 52 -4.89 0.54 -10.08
CA LYS A 52 -5.35 1.82 -9.50
C LYS A 52 -5.53 1.69 -7.99
N ALA A 53 -4.95 2.62 -7.23
CA ALA A 53 -5.09 2.69 -5.77
C ALA A 53 -6.55 2.67 -5.29
N GLU A 54 -7.45 3.31 -6.05
CA GLU A 54 -8.89 3.35 -5.76
C GLU A 54 -9.54 1.95 -5.77
N ASN A 55 -9.12 1.08 -6.69
CA ASN A 55 -9.64 -0.28 -6.80
C ASN A 55 -9.25 -1.12 -5.58
N HIS A 56 -7.98 -0.99 -5.13
CA HIS A 56 -7.52 -1.65 -3.92
C HIS A 56 -8.20 -1.06 -2.68
N ARG A 57 -8.42 0.26 -2.65
CA ARG A 57 -9.03 0.95 -1.51
C ARG A 57 -10.38 0.38 -1.13
N LEU A 58 -11.25 0.08 -2.10
CA LEU A 58 -12.56 -0.51 -1.83
C LEU A 58 -12.43 -1.89 -1.16
N LYS A 59 -11.61 -2.78 -1.75
CA LYS A 59 -11.37 -4.12 -1.22
C LYS A 59 -10.74 -4.09 0.18
N VAL A 60 -9.73 -3.24 0.36
CA VAL A 60 -9.00 -3.09 1.63
C VAL A 60 -9.93 -2.55 2.73
N LYS A 61 -10.82 -1.60 2.41
CA LYS A 61 -11.76 -1.03 3.38
C LYS A 61 -12.69 -2.10 3.97
N ASP A 62 -13.24 -2.96 3.12
CA ASP A 62 -14.17 -3.99 3.57
C ASP A 62 -13.47 -5.03 4.45
N ILE A 63 -12.24 -5.40 4.09
CA ILE A 63 -11.44 -6.35 4.86
C ILE A 63 -11.01 -5.74 6.19
N LEU A 64 -10.48 -4.52 6.23
CA LEU A 64 -10.15 -3.82 7.47
C LEU A 64 -11.35 -3.72 8.41
N THR A 65 -12.54 -3.41 7.87
CA THR A 65 -13.77 -3.35 8.66
C THR A 65 -14.11 -4.70 9.30
N LYS A 66 -13.92 -5.80 8.56
CA LYS A 66 -14.11 -7.16 9.10
C LYS A 66 -13.06 -7.50 10.16
N MET A 67 -11.79 -7.22 9.90
CA MET A 67 -10.69 -7.50 10.83
C MET A 67 -10.84 -6.72 12.15
N VAL A 68 -11.29 -5.46 12.10
CA VAL A 68 -11.63 -4.67 13.31
C VAL A 68 -12.77 -5.32 14.08
N LYS A 69 -13.83 -5.77 13.39
CA LYS A 69 -14.97 -6.46 14.04
C LYS A 69 -14.58 -7.79 14.69
N LEU A 70 -13.63 -8.49 14.09
CA LEU A 70 -13.05 -9.75 14.60
C LEU A 70 -11.95 -9.51 15.64
N ASP A 71 -11.71 -8.26 16.01
CA ASP A 71 -10.71 -7.84 16.98
C ASP A 71 -9.25 -8.16 16.59
N GLU A 72 -8.98 -8.51 15.32
CA GLU A 72 -7.66 -8.89 14.80
C GLU A 72 -6.70 -7.69 14.67
N ILE A 73 -7.25 -6.50 14.45
CA ILE A 73 -6.49 -5.25 14.31
C ILE A 73 -7.17 -4.12 15.10
N GLY A 74 -6.42 -3.07 15.39
CA GLY A 74 -6.93 -1.86 16.00
C GLY A 74 -7.33 -0.82 14.96
N ALA A 75 -8.27 0.04 15.34
CA ALA A 75 -8.60 1.24 14.58
C ALA A 75 -8.92 2.39 15.53
N GLU A 76 -8.33 3.55 15.31
CA GLU A 76 -8.51 4.74 16.15
C GLU A 76 -8.65 6.00 15.30
N ARG A 77 -9.41 6.96 15.83
CA ARG A 77 -9.51 8.30 15.26
C ARG A 77 -8.42 9.18 15.85
N THR A 78 -7.46 9.58 15.01
CA THR A 78 -6.33 10.40 15.43
C THR A 78 -5.97 11.42 14.37
N ASP A 79 -5.10 12.35 14.73
CA ASP A 79 -4.55 13.31 13.79
C ASP A 79 -3.46 12.64 12.96
N PHE A 80 -3.60 12.70 11.64
CA PHE A 80 -2.70 12.06 10.70
C PHE A 80 -1.88 13.11 9.95
N VAL A 81 -0.56 13.09 10.13
CA VAL A 81 0.37 14.01 9.46
C VAL A 81 0.83 13.40 8.14
N LYS A 82 0.65 14.13 7.04
CA LYS A 82 1.18 13.80 5.71
C LYS A 82 2.15 14.90 5.26
N PHE A 83 3.19 14.53 4.53
CA PHE A 83 4.12 15.49 3.94
C PHE A 83 3.81 15.64 2.45
N ILE A 84 3.62 16.87 1.98
CA ILE A 84 3.43 17.23 0.57
C ILE A 84 4.41 18.36 0.28
N GLU A 85 5.32 18.17 -0.70
CA GLU A 85 6.36 19.15 -1.04
C GLU A 85 7.16 19.64 0.19
N ASP A 86 7.58 18.69 1.02
CA ASP A 86 8.31 18.92 2.28
C ASP A 86 7.55 19.74 3.35
N LYS A 87 6.27 20.04 3.12
CA LYS A 87 5.41 20.71 4.10
C LYS A 87 4.52 19.69 4.82
N PRO A 88 4.45 19.73 6.17
CA PRO A 88 3.56 18.89 6.94
C PRO A 88 2.11 19.41 6.81
N TYR A 89 1.18 18.50 6.57
CA TYR A 89 -0.26 18.74 6.58
C TYR A 89 -0.92 17.79 7.57
N VAL A 90 -1.68 18.33 8.50
CA VAL A 90 -2.44 17.53 9.47
C VAL A 90 -3.84 17.28 8.92
N SER A 91 -4.23 16.01 8.87
CA SER A 91 -5.60 15.59 8.59
C SER A 91 -6.23 15.17 9.92
N HIS A 92 -7.05 16.04 10.48
CA HIS A 92 -7.66 15.82 11.78
C HIS A 92 -8.69 14.69 11.74
N ASN A 93 -8.86 13.99 12.87
CA ASN A 93 -9.90 12.98 13.06
C ASN A 93 -9.90 11.87 11.96
N THR A 94 -8.70 11.47 11.55
CA THR A 94 -8.48 10.43 10.54
C THR A 94 -8.58 9.05 11.19
N LEU A 95 -9.33 8.15 10.56
CA LEU A 95 -9.37 6.75 10.97
C LEU A 95 -8.07 6.06 10.54
N VAL A 96 -7.26 5.66 11.52
CA VAL A 96 -5.98 4.99 11.35
C VAL A 96 -6.11 3.56 11.85
N TYR A 97 -5.62 2.62 11.06
CA TYR A 97 -5.59 1.19 11.37
C TYR A 97 -4.17 0.81 11.79
N PHE A 98 -4.06 -0.13 12.74
CA PHE A 98 -2.79 -0.60 13.27
C PHE A 98 -2.86 -2.07 13.69
N ARG A 99 -1.73 -2.77 13.65
CA ARG A 99 -1.62 -4.13 14.14
C ARG A 99 -1.71 -4.14 15.68
N LYS A 100 -2.49 -5.07 16.22
CA LYS A 100 -2.46 -5.36 17.67
C LYS A 100 -1.24 -6.23 17.99
N GLY A 101 -0.51 -5.84 19.03
CA GLY A 101 0.66 -6.58 19.54
C GLY A 101 0.28 -7.93 20.11
#